data_AF-A0A1C5TIF9-F1
#
_entry.id   AF-A0A1C5TIF9-F1
#
_cell.length_a   1.000
_cell.length_b   1.000
_cell.length_c   1.000
_cell.angle_alpha   90.00
_cell.angle_beta   90.00
_cell.angle_gamma   90.00
#
_symmetry.space_group_name_H-M   'P 1'
#
loop_
_entity.id
_entity.type
_entity.pdbx_description
1 polymer ?
#
loop_
_entity_poly.entity_id
_entity_poly.type
_entity_poly.pdbx_seq_one_letter_code
_entity_poly.pdbx_strand_id
1 'polypeptide(L)'
;MDKLPVGYKTMLNVLYYPDKVFSMKDCGKRILEELYKFEKGHVCSEYAMIPSYIRAVAVQKKDDVEIISDREDLEKWWKSEN
;
A
#
# COMPACT_ATOMS: atom_id res chain seq x y z
N MET A 1 -25.47 -11.00 9.53
CA MET A 1 -24.64 -9.77 9.61
C MET A 1 -23.55 -9.87 8.57
N ASP A 2 -23.74 -9.18 7.44
CA ASP A 2 -22.74 -9.04 6.38
C ASP A 2 -21.47 -8.41 6.96
N LYS A 3 -20.49 -9.26 7.26
CA LYS A 3 -19.16 -8.79 7.64
C LYS A 3 -18.55 -8.18 6.39
N LEU A 4 -18.34 -6.85 6.42
CA LEU A 4 -17.58 -6.16 5.39
C LEU A 4 -16.27 -6.95 5.14
N PRO A 5 -15.93 -7.29 3.89
CA PRO A 5 -14.72 -8.07 3.61
C PRO A 5 -13.49 -7.36 4.16
N VAL A 6 -12.49 -8.13 4.63
CA VAL A 6 -11.32 -7.61 5.34
C VAL A 6 -10.64 -6.47 4.57
N GLY A 7 -10.44 -6.62 3.26
CA GLY A 7 -9.86 -5.56 2.43
C GLY A 7 -10.63 -4.24 2.45
N TYR A 8 -11.97 -4.27 2.43
CA TYR A 8 -12.76 -3.02 2.54
C TYR A 8 -12.59 -2.36 3.91
N LYS A 9 -12.44 -3.14 4.99
CA LYS A 9 -12.16 -2.58 6.32
C LYS A 9 -10.78 -1.94 6.37
N THR A 10 -9.76 -2.58 5.78
CA THR A 10 -8.42 -2.00 5.65
C THR A 10 -8.47 -0.67 4.91
N MET A 11 -9.13 -0.61 3.76
CA MET A 11 -9.29 0.63 2.99
C MET A 11 -9.95 1.74 3.80
N LEU A 12 -11.04 1.44 4.50
CA LEU A 12 -11.70 2.42 5.38
C LEU A 12 -10.78 2.86 6.52
N ASN A 13 -10.05 1.93 7.12
CA ASN A 13 -9.12 2.25 8.20
C ASN A 13 -8.00 3.18 7.75
N VAL A 14 -7.41 2.96 6.57
CA VAL A 14 -6.39 3.85 5.98
C VAL A 14 -6.99 5.24 5.74
N LEU A 15 -8.23 5.33 5.25
CA LEU A 15 -8.90 6.60 4.99
C LEU A 15 -9.19 7.40 6.27
N TYR A 16 -9.69 6.73 7.32
CA TYR A 16 -10.11 7.40 8.56
C TYR A 16 -8.97 7.58 9.57
N TYR A 17 -7.91 6.79 9.47
CA TYR A 17 -6.76 6.83 10.38
C TYR A 17 -5.45 6.91 9.58
N PRO A 18 -5.21 7.99 8.81
CA PRO A 18 -4.09 8.07 7.89
C PRO A 18 -2.72 7.99 8.59
N ASP A 19 -2.61 8.39 9.86
CA ASP A 19 -1.37 8.32 10.64
C ASP A 19 -1.05 6.90 11.15
N LYS A 20 -1.92 5.92 10.92
CA LYS A 20 -1.71 4.51 11.32
C LYS A 20 -1.32 3.66 10.12
N VAL A 21 -0.56 2.61 10.40
CA VAL A 21 -0.12 1.63 9.39
C VAL A 21 -1.07 0.43 9.39
N PHE A 22 -1.53 0.04 8.20
CA PHE A 22 -2.40 -1.14 8.04
C PHE A 22 -1.84 -2.15 7.04
N SER A 23 -2.01 -3.44 7.32
CA SER A 23 -1.53 -4.51 6.45
C SER A 23 -2.44 -4.70 5.22
N MET A 24 -1.82 -4.87 4.06
CA MET A 24 -2.49 -5.17 2.80
C MET A 24 -2.63 -6.67 2.51
N LYS A 25 -2.11 -7.55 3.37
CA LYS A 25 -2.03 -9.02 3.13
C LYS A 25 -3.34 -9.65 2.66
N ASP A 26 -4.46 -9.20 3.20
CA ASP A 26 -5.81 -9.71 2.89
C ASP A 26 -6.60 -8.82 1.90
N CYS A 27 -5.93 -7.87 1.23
CA CYS A 27 -6.53 -7.01 0.22
C CYS A 27 -6.49 -7.70 -1.13
N GLY A 28 -7.67 -8.00 -1.68
CA GLY A 28 -7.78 -8.42 -3.08
C GLY A 28 -7.43 -7.29 -4.04
N LYS A 29 -7.15 -7.64 -5.30
CA LYS A 29 -6.72 -6.70 -6.36
C LYS A 29 -7.48 -5.38 -6.33
N ARG A 30 -8.82 -5.41 -6.44
CA ARG A 30 -9.68 -4.21 -6.45
C ARG A 30 -9.45 -3.25 -5.28
N ILE A 31 -9.21 -3.79 -4.08
CA ILE A 31 -8.97 -2.97 -2.88
C ILE A 31 -7.61 -2.31 -2.94
N LEU A 32 -6.59 -3.04 -3.40
CA LEU A 32 -5.28 -2.45 -3.65
C LEU A 32 -5.41 -1.31 -4.67
N GLU A 33 -6.17 -1.51 -5.74
CA GLU A 33 -6.37 -0.48 -6.77
C GLU A 33 -6.93 0.83 -6.20
N GLU A 34 -7.85 0.75 -5.25
CA GLU A 34 -8.39 1.93 -4.57
C GLU A 34 -7.42 2.50 -3.53
N LEU A 35 -6.73 1.66 -2.76
CA LEU A 35 -5.73 2.09 -1.76
C LEU A 35 -4.62 2.93 -2.40
N TYR A 36 -4.10 2.52 -3.56
CA TYR A 36 -3.05 3.28 -4.27
C TYR A 36 -3.53 4.62 -4.86
N LYS A 37 -4.83 4.92 -4.85
CA LYS A 37 -5.35 6.24 -5.26
C LYS A 37 -5.41 7.23 -4.10
N PHE A 38 -5.19 6.79 -2.86
CA PHE A 38 -5.24 7.68 -1.71
C PHE A 38 -4.01 8.58 -1.70
N GLU A 39 -4.22 9.88 -1.50
CA GLU A 39 -3.13 10.85 -1.37
C GLU A 39 -2.39 10.72 -0.03
N LYS A 40 -3.02 10.07 0.97
CA LYS A 40 -2.52 9.94 2.34
C LYS A 40 -2.88 8.57 2.92
N GLY A 41 -2.06 8.13 3.88
CA GLY A 41 -2.25 6.88 4.60
C GLY A 41 -1.04 5.96 4.46
N HIS A 42 -0.82 5.12 5.48
CA HIS A 42 0.32 4.21 5.51
C HIS A 42 -0.13 2.74 5.43
N VAL A 43 0.52 1.98 4.55
CA VAL A 43 0.23 0.57 4.32
C VAL A 43 1.51 -0.26 4.36
N CYS A 44 1.40 -1.52 4.78
CA CYS A 44 2.51 -2.46 4.80
C CYS A 44 2.11 -3.83 4.24
N SER A 45 3.10 -4.60 3.79
CA SER A 45 2.93 -5.98 3.35
C SER A 45 4.25 -6.73 3.52
N GLU A 46 4.18 -8.05 3.68
CA GLU A 46 5.35 -8.94 3.70
C GLU A 46 5.87 -9.23 2.27
N TYR A 47 5.02 -8.98 1.27
CA TYR A 47 5.30 -9.23 -0.15
C TYR A 47 4.92 -8.02 -1.00
N ALA A 48 5.59 -7.86 -2.15
CA ALA A 48 5.28 -6.80 -3.09
C ALA A 48 3.84 -6.95 -3.62
N MET A 49 2.95 -6.04 -3.22
CA MET A 49 1.54 -6.00 -3.63
C MET A 49 1.26 -4.79 -4.54
N ILE A 50 2.03 -4.65 -5.62
CA ILE A 50 1.96 -3.48 -6.51
C ILE A 50 1.20 -3.86 -7.79
N PRO A 51 0.06 -3.22 -8.10
CA PRO A 51 -0.62 -3.42 -9.37
C PRO A 51 0.23 -2.99 -10.56
N SER A 52 0.16 -3.74 -11.67
CA SER A 52 1.03 -3.55 -12.85
C SER A 52 0.87 -2.22 -13.59
N TYR A 53 -0.20 -1.48 -13.34
CA TYR A 53 -0.47 -0.18 -13.97
C TYR A 53 0.00 1.01 -13.11
N ILE A 54 0.49 0.76 -11.89
CA ILE A 54 1.07 1.80 -11.04
C ILE A 54 2.39 2.26 -11.66
N ARG A 55 2.46 3.56 -11.96
CA ARG A 55 3.63 4.18 -12.59
C ARG A 55 4.59 4.84 -11.61
N ALA A 56 4.13 5.10 -10.39
CA ALA A 56 4.97 5.57 -9.30
C ALA A 56 4.30 5.28 -7.96
N VAL A 57 5.11 5.00 -6.94
CA VAL A 57 4.67 4.87 -5.55
C VAL A 57 5.51 5.75 -4.65
N ALA A 58 4.89 6.32 -3.62
CA ALA A 58 5.61 6.92 -2.51
C ALA A 58 5.98 5.81 -1.53
N VAL A 59 7.28 5.65 -1.26
CA VAL A 59 7.78 4.73 -0.23
C VAL A 59 8.20 5.53 1.00
N GLN A 60 7.72 5.12 2.16
CA GLN A 60 8.07 5.73 3.44
C GLN A 60 9.32 5.03 3.98
N LYS A 61 10.43 5.78 4.07
CA LYS A 61 11.62 5.42 4.85
C LYS A 61 11.51 6.03 6.25
N LYS A 62 12.39 5.63 7.17
CA LYS A 62 12.39 6.08 8.58
C LYS A 62 12.15 7.58 8.76
N ASP A 63 12.82 8.41 7.97
CA ASP A 63 12.79 9.87 8.09
C ASP A 63 12.56 10.59 6.75
N ASP A 64 12.21 9.85 5.69
CA ASP A 64 12.12 10.40 4.34
C ASP A 64 11.04 9.69 3.51
N VAL A 65 10.54 10.37 2.48
CA VAL A 65 9.62 9.81 1.49
C VAL A 65 10.27 9.89 0.12
N GLU A 66 10.46 8.74 -0.51
CA GLU A 66 10.97 8.66 -1.87
C GLU A 66 9.86 8.29 -2.84
N ILE A 67 9.83 8.94 -4.00
CA ILE A 67 8.93 8.54 -5.10
C ILE A 67 9.70 7.61 -6.03
N ILE A 68 9.28 6.36 -6.12
CA ILE A 68 9.85 5.38 -7.03
C ILE A 68 8.90 5.19 -8.21
N SER A 69 9.34 5.61 -9.41
CA SER A 69 8.57 5.49 -10.66
C SER A 69 9.05 4.37 -11.58
N ASP A 70 10.18 3.75 -11.27
CA ASP A 70 10.68 2.60 -12.00
C ASP A 70 10.32 1.30 -11.28
N ARG A 71 9.88 0.30 -12.04
CA ARG A 71 9.42 -0.96 -11.47
C ARG A 71 10.57 -1.80 -10.94
N GLU A 72 11.72 -1.81 -11.62
CA GLU A 72 12.88 -2.57 -11.17
C GLU A 72 13.44 -1.96 -9.88
N ASP A 73 13.48 -0.63 -9.80
CA ASP A 73 13.93 0.08 -8.60
C ASP A 73 12.96 -0.11 -7.42
N LEU A 74 11.67 -0.19 -7.69
CA LEU A 74 10.67 -0.52 -6.66
C LEU A 74 10.83 -1.95 -6.14
N GLU A 75 11.07 -2.91 -7.04
CA GLU A 75 11.35 -4.30 -6.66
C GLU A 75 12.67 -4.43 -5.89
N LYS A 76 13.70 -3.66 -6.27
CA LYS A 76 14.99 -3.59 -5.53
C LYS A 76 14.80 -2.98 -4.14
N TRP A 77 14.11 -1.84 -4.05
CA TRP A 77 13.82 -1.18 -2.78
C TRP A 77 13.09 -2.14 -1.83
N TRP A 78 12.04 -2.80 -2.32
CA TRP A 78 11.28 -3.79 -1.55
C TRP A 78 12.16 -4.92 -1.01
N LYS A 79 13.08 -5.44 -1.83
CA LYS A 79 14.02 -6.49 -1.43
C LYS A 79 15.10 -6.02 -0.45
N SER A 80 15.36 -4.72 -0.38
CA SER A 80 16.37 -4.15 0.53
C SER A 80 15.84 -3.84 1.93
N GLU A 81 14.52 -3.65 2.07
CA GLU A 81 13.86 -3.32 3.34
C GLU A 81 13.38 -4.56 4.13
N ASN A 82 13.35 -5.73 3.47
CA ASN A 82 12.89 -7.02 4.01
C ASN A 82 14.08 -7.90 4.43
#